data_AF-A0A2G2M1F6-F1
#
_entry.id   AF-A0A2G2M1F6-F1
#
_cell.length_a   1.000
_cell.length_b   1.000
_cell.length_c   1.000
_cell.angle_alpha   90.00
_cell.angle_beta   90.00
_cell.angle_gamma   90.00
#
_symmetry.space_group_name_H-M   'P 1'
#
loop_
_entity.id
_entity.type
_entity.pdbx_description
1 polymer ?
#
loop_
_entity_poly.entity_id
_entity_poly.type
_entity_poly.pdbx_seq_one_letter_code
_entity_poly.pdbx_strand_id
1 'polypeptide(L)'
;MMVFSDICPFCAPGRALQGLYRQWQRFFRRQRRFGAVLVLVFMGFGGLASAADIFTDFQSFDAQAQTLQVLAEQAANNASAHPFAPPEGFALSGEFARRITAFSVRAAALSARIDAMGGPRDLRCIYRGMAEDAKKRLTALHHAKNAGEQAVVLKDMGALFMDASEVTPKDKAAFSDHHDGDGGQCQATPDQAIKSLP
;
A
#
# COMPACT_ATOMS: atom_id res chain seq x y z
N MET A 1 26.49 -23.64 -30.59
CA MET A 1 26.82 -22.33 -31.17
C MET A 1 25.58 -21.79 -31.86
N MET A 2 24.81 -20.95 -31.17
CA MET A 2 23.78 -20.11 -31.75
C MET A 2 23.87 -18.75 -31.06
N VAL A 3 23.96 -17.72 -31.90
CA VAL A 3 24.19 -16.32 -31.57
C VAL A 3 22.83 -15.67 -31.38
N PHE A 4 22.63 -14.99 -30.24
CA PHE A 4 21.54 -14.03 -30.04
C PHE A 4 22.12 -12.81 -29.32
N SER A 5 22.73 -11.94 -30.10
CA SER A 5 22.77 -10.51 -29.80
C SER A 5 21.49 -9.93 -30.38
N ASP A 6 20.68 -9.25 -29.57
CA ASP A 6 20.23 -7.88 -29.86
C ASP A 6 19.24 -7.33 -28.82
N ILE A 7 19.68 -6.22 -28.20
CA ILE A 7 18.95 -4.95 -28.06
C ILE A 7 17.71 -4.94 -27.14
N CYS A 8 17.93 -4.51 -25.89
CA CYS A 8 16.96 -3.73 -25.12
C CYS A 8 17.58 -2.35 -24.82
N PRO A 9 17.17 -1.26 -25.50
CA PRO A 9 17.77 0.07 -25.32
C PRO A 9 17.18 0.84 -24.12
N PHE A 10 16.41 0.19 -23.25
CA PHE A 10 15.71 0.83 -22.12
C PHE A 10 16.11 0.32 -20.72
N CYS A 11 17.19 -0.47 -20.60
CA CYS A 11 17.77 -0.82 -19.30
C CYS A 11 18.91 0.14 -18.94
N ALA A 12 18.58 1.39 -18.61
CA ALA A 12 19.48 2.29 -17.89
C ALA A 12 18.93 2.53 -16.48
N PRO A 13 19.64 2.13 -15.41
CA PRO A 13 19.21 2.40 -14.05
C PRO A 13 19.39 3.89 -13.74
N GLY A 14 18.26 4.59 -13.58
CA GLY A 14 18.18 6.00 -13.21
C GLY A 14 18.76 6.28 -11.82
N ARG A 15 20.05 6.58 -11.76
CA ARG A 15 20.75 7.16 -10.58
C ARG A 15 20.47 8.65 -10.35
N ALA A 16 19.29 9.15 -10.75
CA ALA A 16 18.98 10.59 -10.71
C ALA A 16 17.92 11.00 -9.66
N LEU A 17 17.23 10.05 -9.02
CA LEU A 17 16.12 10.38 -8.09
C LEU A 17 16.50 10.43 -6.60
N GLN A 18 17.71 10.04 -6.22
CA GLN A 18 18.13 10.08 -4.80
C GLN A 18 18.47 11.49 -4.29
N GLY A 19 18.74 12.46 -5.17
CA GLY A 19 19.11 13.82 -4.78
C GLY A 19 17.94 14.67 -4.26
N LEU A 20 16.77 14.55 -4.89
CA LEU A 20 15.60 15.38 -4.59
C LEU A 20 14.89 14.96 -3.29
N TYR A 21 14.93 13.68 -2.93
CA TYR A 21 14.28 13.17 -1.71
C TYR A 21 14.93 13.70 -0.42
N ARG A 22 16.25 13.92 -0.42
CA ARG A 22 16.99 14.48 0.74
C ARG A 22 16.75 15.98 0.95
N GLN A 23 16.34 16.70 -0.09
CA GLN A 23 16.02 18.13 -0.01
C GLN A 23 14.60 18.35 0.56
N TRP A 24 13.67 17.46 0.26
CA TRP A 24 12.29 17.50 0.77
C TRP A 24 12.21 17.21 2.29
N GLN A 25 13.00 16.26 2.81
CA GLN A 25 13.02 15.90 4.23
C GLN A 25 13.50 17.02 5.19
N ARG A 26 14.28 17.99 4.70
CA ARG A 26 14.75 19.13 5.51
C ARG A 26 13.67 20.22 5.66
N PHE A 27 12.72 20.29 4.74
CA PHE A 27 11.64 21.27 4.78
C PHE A 27 10.61 20.91 5.88
N PHE A 28 10.26 19.63 6.03
CA PHE A 28 9.25 19.17 7.02
C PHE A 28 9.71 19.21 8.48
N ARG A 29 11.01 19.12 8.78
CA ARG A 29 11.50 19.25 10.17
C ARG A 29 11.39 20.67 10.73
N ARG A 30 11.26 21.70 9.88
CA ARG A 30 11.24 23.10 10.32
C ARG A 30 9.86 23.57 10.81
N GLN A 31 8.77 22.88 10.46
CA GLN A 31 7.41 23.27 10.87
C GLN A 31 6.98 22.77 12.26
N ARG A 32 7.73 21.85 12.90
CA ARG A 32 7.37 21.27 14.21
C ARG A 32 7.78 22.09 15.46
N ARG A 33 8.22 23.35 15.31
CA ARG A 33 8.79 24.16 16.42
C ARG A 33 8.01 25.38 16.89
N PHE A 34 6.78 25.59 16.40
CA PHE A 34 5.85 26.56 17.01
C PHE A 34 4.75 25.73 17.69
N GLY A 35 4.78 25.48 19.00
CA GLY A 35 4.44 26.45 20.05
C GLY A 35 2.90 26.46 20.19
N ALA A 36 2.30 25.56 20.98
CA ALA A 36 1.99 25.72 22.40
C ALA A 36 0.60 26.34 22.68
N VAL A 37 -0.20 25.55 23.42
CA VAL A 37 -1.27 25.92 24.38
C VAL A 37 -2.58 26.49 23.84
N LEU A 38 -3.64 25.67 23.90
CA LEU A 38 -4.96 26.11 24.33
C LEU A 38 -5.71 24.92 24.96
N VAL A 39 -6.00 25.02 26.26
CA VAL A 39 -6.89 24.13 27.00
C VAL A 39 -8.31 24.67 26.88
N LEU A 40 -9.23 23.86 26.36
CA LEU A 40 -10.68 24.11 26.45
C LEU A 40 -11.38 22.82 26.89
N VAL A 41 -12.02 22.91 28.05
CA VAL A 41 -12.95 21.92 28.60
C VAL A 41 -14.29 22.11 27.90
N PHE A 42 -14.76 21.10 27.18
CA PHE A 42 -16.15 21.01 26.70
C PHE A 42 -16.77 19.72 27.24
N MET A 43 -17.69 19.87 28.19
CA MET A 43 -18.61 18.82 28.62
C MET A 43 -19.85 18.86 27.72
N GLY A 44 -20.12 17.71 27.07
CA GLY A 44 -21.42 17.34 26.53
C GLY A 44 -21.67 17.76 25.08
N PHE A 45 -21.59 16.82 24.15
CA PHE A 45 -22.48 16.72 22.98
C PHE A 45 -22.40 15.30 22.42
N GLY A 46 -23.56 14.67 22.20
CA GLY A 46 -23.68 13.33 21.62
C GLY A 46 -22.98 13.26 20.27
N GLY A 47 -22.09 12.27 20.13
CA GLY A 47 -21.23 12.09 18.97
C GLY A 47 -22.02 11.72 17.72
N LEU A 48 -22.48 12.72 16.98
CA LEU A 48 -22.48 12.63 15.53
C LEU A 48 -21.01 12.47 15.14
N ALA A 49 -20.62 11.27 14.71
CA ALA A 49 -19.39 11.09 13.95
C ALA A 49 -19.52 12.04 12.75
N SER A 50 -18.93 13.23 12.88
CA SER A 50 -18.94 14.21 11.80
C SER A 50 -18.26 13.58 10.59
N ALA A 51 -18.42 14.17 9.42
CA ALA A 51 -17.51 13.96 8.30
C ALA A 51 -16.08 14.44 8.63
N ALA A 52 -15.60 14.16 9.85
CA ALA A 52 -14.24 14.22 10.36
C ALA A 52 -13.34 13.51 9.36
N ASP A 53 -12.89 14.35 8.46
CA ASP A 53 -11.83 14.28 7.50
C ASP A 53 -11.42 12.88 7.03
N ILE A 54 -12.08 12.40 5.97
CA ILE A 54 -11.61 11.21 5.21
C ILE A 54 -10.13 11.36 4.80
N PHE A 55 -9.60 12.59 4.67
CA PHE A 55 -8.19 12.81 4.38
C PHE A 55 -7.27 12.43 5.55
N THR A 56 -7.75 12.46 6.80
CA THR A 56 -7.00 11.89 7.94
C THR A 56 -6.89 10.36 7.82
N ASP A 57 -7.95 9.69 7.35
CA ASP A 57 -7.91 8.26 7.08
C ASP A 57 -6.96 7.94 5.92
N PHE A 58 -7.01 8.72 4.83
CA PHE A 58 -6.07 8.59 3.72
C PHE A 58 -4.61 8.78 4.16
N GLN A 59 -4.29 9.84 4.91
CA GLN A 59 -2.93 10.07 5.39
C GLN A 59 -2.43 8.94 6.29
N SER A 60 -3.26 8.44 7.18
CA SER A 60 -2.88 7.36 8.09
C SER A 60 -2.83 5.98 7.40
N PHE A 61 -3.58 5.79 6.31
CA PHE A 61 -3.46 4.63 5.44
C PHE A 61 -2.18 4.69 4.60
N ASP A 62 -1.86 5.84 4.01
CA ASP A 62 -0.63 6.08 3.25
C ASP A 62 0.63 5.81 4.07
N ALA A 63 0.69 6.35 5.30
CA ALA A 63 1.80 6.11 6.21
C ALA A 63 1.97 4.62 6.58
N GLN A 64 0.86 3.89 6.70
CA GLN A 64 0.88 2.45 6.93
C GLN A 64 1.40 1.70 5.69
N ALA A 65 0.93 2.06 4.50
CA ALA A 65 1.36 1.47 3.23
C ALA A 65 2.87 1.64 3.04
N GLN A 66 3.40 2.86 3.20
CA GLN A 66 4.84 3.14 3.10
C GLN A 66 5.67 2.33 4.11
N THR A 67 5.18 2.21 5.34
CA THR A 67 5.84 1.39 6.37
C THR A 67 5.87 -0.09 5.96
N LEU A 68 4.74 -0.61 5.47
CA LEU A 68 4.62 -2.00 5.04
C LEU A 68 5.45 -2.30 3.80
N GLN A 69 5.56 -1.36 2.86
CA GLN A 69 6.42 -1.49 1.68
C GLN A 69 7.88 -1.74 2.10
N VAL A 70 8.44 -0.89 2.94
CA VAL A 70 9.84 -1.01 3.39
C VAL A 70 10.07 -2.34 4.11
N LEU A 71 9.12 -2.76 4.96
CA LEU A 71 9.19 -4.04 5.66
C LEU A 71 9.14 -5.23 4.69
N ALA A 72 8.26 -5.18 3.68
CA ALA A 72 8.12 -6.22 2.68
C ALA A 72 9.38 -6.33 1.80
N GLU A 73 9.96 -5.21 1.36
CA GLU A 73 11.21 -5.17 0.60
C GLU A 73 12.38 -5.73 1.42
N GLN A 74 12.52 -5.33 2.68
CA GLN A 74 13.56 -5.85 3.56
C GLN A 74 13.41 -7.36 3.77
N ALA A 75 12.19 -7.82 4.01
CA ALA A 75 11.90 -9.24 4.18
C ALA A 75 12.15 -10.03 2.90
N ALA A 76 11.78 -9.50 1.73
CA ALA A 76 12.03 -10.13 0.43
C ALA A 76 13.53 -10.28 0.16
N ASN A 77 14.33 -9.23 0.39
CA ASN A 77 15.78 -9.26 0.22
C ASN A 77 16.43 -10.32 1.12
N ASN A 78 16.01 -10.37 2.40
CA ASN A 78 16.52 -11.38 3.34
C ASN A 78 16.17 -12.81 2.90
N ALA A 79 14.92 -13.05 2.49
CA ALA A 79 14.46 -14.35 2.04
C ALA A 79 15.17 -14.80 0.74
N SER A 80 15.43 -13.85 -0.18
CA SER A 80 16.13 -14.12 -1.44
C SER A 80 17.60 -14.50 -1.28
N ALA A 81 18.22 -14.17 -0.13
CA ALA A 81 19.60 -14.56 0.16
C ALA A 81 19.75 -16.08 0.38
N HIS A 82 18.67 -16.77 0.74
CA HIS A 82 18.67 -18.19 1.07
C HIS A 82 17.45 -18.92 0.46
N PRO A 83 17.30 -18.95 -0.88
CA PRO A 83 16.04 -19.31 -1.54
C PRO A 83 15.54 -20.74 -1.25
N PHE A 84 16.44 -21.67 -0.90
CA PHE A 84 16.09 -23.06 -0.58
C PHE A 84 15.94 -23.33 0.92
N ALA A 85 16.13 -22.32 1.78
CA ALA A 85 15.92 -22.48 3.21
C ALA A 85 14.43 -22.73 3.51
N PRO A 86 14.14 -23.42 4.63
CA PRO A 86 12.78 -23.47 5.16
C PRO A 86 12.18 -22.06 5.28
N PRO A 87 10.85 -21.92 5.17
CA PRO A 87 10.16 -20.65 5.36
C PRO A 87 10.21 -20.25 6.84
N GLU A 88 11.36 -19.75 7.30
CA GLU A 88 11.62 -19.32 8.68
C GLU A 88 12.16 -17.88 8.68
N GLY A 89 11.62 -17.02 9.55
CA GLY A 89 12.11 -15.63 9.69
C GLY A 89 11.00 -14.56 9.80
N PHE A 90 11.43 -13.29 9.81
CA PHE A 90 10.62 -12.10 10.11
C PHE A 90 9.35 -11.94 9.24
N ALA A 91 9.36 -12.50 8.02
CA ALA A 91 8.23 -12.52 7.08
C ALA A 91 6.99 -13.26 7.61
N LEU A 92 7.19 -14.20 8.55
CA LEU A 92 6.13 -14.93 9.24
C LEU A 92 6.00 -14.50 10.72
N SER A 93 6.64 -13.40 11.11
CA SER A 93 6.36 -12.85 12.44
C SER A 93 4.85 -12.58 12.52
N GLY A 94 4.21 -13.06 13.59
CA GLY A 94 2.78 -12.83 13.79
C GLY A 94 2.43 -11.33 13.73
N GLU A 95 3.40 -10.46 13.99
CA GLU A 95 3.21 -9.02 13.84
C GLU A 95 3.11 -8.54 12.39
N PHE A 96 3.97 -8.99 11.47
CA PHE A 96 3.86 -8.57 10.08
C PHE A 96 2.53 -9.02 9.46
N ALA A 97 2.12 -10.27 9.72
CA ALA A 97 0.82 -10.79 9.30
C ALA A 97 -0.37 -9.99 9.87
N ARG A 98 -0.31 -9.59 11.16
CA ARG A 98 -1.31 -8.69 11.75
C ARG A 98 -1.35 -7.34 11.06
N ARG A 99 -0.21 -6.74 10.70
CA ARG A 99 -0.17 -5.46 9.99
C ARG A 99 -0.76 -5.54 8.59
N ILE A 100 -0.51 -6.63 7.85
CA ILE A 100 -1.13 -6.87 6.54
C ILE A 100 -2.65 -7.04 6.69
N THR A 101 -3.09 -7.80 7.71
CA THR A 101 -4.50 -7.95 8.02
C THR A 101 -5.14 -6.60 8.33
N ALA A 102 -4.52 -5.79 9.19
CA ALA A 102 -4.97 -4.44 9.51
C ALA A 102 -5.02 -3.54 8.26
N PHE A 103 -4.04 -3.62 7.37
CA PHE A 103 -4.05 -2.92 6.09
C PHE A 103 -5.27 -3.32 5.24
N SER A 104 -5.54 -4.62 5.09
CA SER A 104 -6.70 -5.11 4.32
C SER A 104 -8.04 -4.62 4.88
N VAL A 105 -8.18 -4.62 6.21
CA VAL A 105 -9.38 -4.12 6.90
C VAL A 105 -9.56 -2.63 6.67
N ARG A 106 -8.48 -1.84 6.76
CA ARG A 106 -8.54 -0.39 6.56
C ARG A 106 -8.82 -0.02 5.11
N ALA A 107 -8.26 -0.75 4.14
CA ALA A 107 -8.58 -0.58 2.73
C ALA A 107 -10.08 -0.86 2.46
N ALA A 108 -10.62 -1.95 3.02
CA ALA A 108 -12.06 -2.24 2.92
C ALA A 108 -12.92 -1.16 3.59
N ALA A 109 -12.51 -0.65 4.76
CA ALA A 109 -13.21 0.42 5.46
C ALA A 109 -13.19 1.74 4.68
N LEU A 110 -12.05 2.11 4.06
CA LEU A 110 -11.95 3.26 3.17
C LEU A 110 -12.88 3.12 1.97
N SER A 111 -12.90 1.96 1.31
CA SER A 111 -13.83 1.68 0.21
C SER A 111 -15.30 1.91 0.63
N ALA A 112 -15.72 1.35 1.76
CA ALA A 112 -17.08 1.52 2.27
C ALA A 112 -17.39 2.97 2.66
N ARG A 113 -16.41 3.71 3.19
CA ARG A 113 -16.57 5.12 3.56
C ARG A 113 -16.70 6.03 2.33
N ILE A 114 -15.89 5.79 1.30
CA ILE A 114 -15.98 6.47 0.00
C ILE A 114 -17.36 6.24 -0.61
N ASP A 115 -17.86 5.00 -0.56
CA ASP A 115 -19.20 4.66 -1.03
C ASP A 115 -20.31 5.43 -0.27
N ALA A 116 -20.24 5.41 1.06
CA ALA A 116 -21.25 6.04 1.92
C ALA A 116 -21.35 7.56 1.71
N MET A 117 -20.28 8.22 1.27
CA MET A 117 -20.28 9.66 1.00
C MET A 117 -20.54 10.01 -0.47
N GLY A 118 -20.83 9.02 -1.33
CA GLY A 118 -20.99 9.23 -2.77
C GLY A 118 -19.69 9.70 -3.45
N GLY A 119 -18.54 9.26 -2.94
CA GLY A 119 -17.24 9.56 -3.52
C GLY A 119 -16.96 8.78 -4.81
N PRO A 120 -15.78 8.98 -5.42
CA PRO A 120 -15.43 8.39 -6.70
C PRO A 120 -15.52 6.87 -6.70
N ARG A 121 -16.18 6.37 -7.73
CA ARG A 121 -16.41 4.95 -7.91
C ARG A 121 -15.13 4.13 -8.11
N ASP A 122 -14.21 4.66 -8.89
CA ASP A 122 -12.92 4.04 -9.18
C ASP A 122 -12.11 3.82 -7.90
N LEU A 123 -11.99 4.84 -7.03
CA LEU A 123 -11.35 4.73 -5.73
C LEU A 123 -12.01 3.67 -4.87
N ARG A 124 -13.34 3.66 -4.79
CA ARG A 124 -14.09 2.60 -4.08
C ARG A 124 -13.68 1.22 -4.60
N CYS A 125 -13.62 1.03 -5.92
CA CYS A 125 -13.22 -0.25 -6.51
C CYS A 125 -11.75 -0.60 -6.20
N ILE A 126 -10.83 0.36 -6.34
CA ILE A 126 -9.39 0.21 -6.08
C ILE A 126 -9.14 -0.25 -4.64
N TYR A 127 -9.66 0.48 -3.65
CA TYR A 127 -9.46 0.13 -2.24
C TYR A 127 -10.02 -1.25 -1.88
N ARG A 128 -11.15 -1.63 -2.49
CA ARG A 128 -11.73 -2.95 -2.27
C ARG A 128 -10.90 -4.07 -2.92
N GLY A 129 -10.42 -3.85 -4.15
CA GLY A 129 -9.50 -4.78 -4.82
C GLY A 129 -8.21 -4.97 -4.02
N MET A 130 -7.64 -3.87 -3.54
CA MET A 130 -6.44 -3.85 -2.71
C MET A 130 -6.61 -4.61 -1.39
N ALA A 131 -7.79 -4.50 -0.75
CA ALA A 131 -8.12 -5.27 0.45
C ALA A 131 -8.11 -6.78 0.18
N GLU A 132 -8.73 -7.22 -0.92
CA GLU A 132 -8.76 -8.64 -1.30
C GLU A 132 -7.39 -9.16 -1.75
N ASP A 133 -6.64 -8.36 -2.50
CA ASP A 133 -5.28 -8.71 -2.93
C ASP A 133 -4.33 -8.85 -1.75
N ALA A 134 -4.43 -7.99 -0.73
CA ALA A 134 -3.66 -8.13 0.49
C ALA A 134 -3.94 -9.46 1.21
N LYS A 135 -5.22 -9.87 1.30
CA LYS A 135 -5.61 -11.17 1.90
C LYS A 135 -5.09 -12.36 1.09
N LYS A 136 -5.22 -12.31 -0.24
CA LYS A 136 -4.71 -13.36 -1.14
C LYS A 136 -3.21 -13.51 -1.01
N ARG A 137 -2.46 -12.41 -1.04
CA ARG A 137 -1.00 -12.43 -0.89
C ARG A 137 -0.60 -12.92 0.50
N LEU A 138 -1.32 -12.54 1.56
CA LEU A 138 -1.07 -13.07 2.92
C LEU A 138 -1.26 -14.58 2.98
N THR A 139 -2.32 -15.09 2.35
CA THR A 139 -2.56 -16.53 2.23
C THR A 139 -1.43 -17.22 1.46
N ALA A 140 -1.02 -16.65 0.31
CA ALA A 140 0.12 -17.18 -0.45
C ALA A 140 1.41 -17.19 0.37
N LEU A 141 1.65 -16.16 1.18
CA LEU A 141 2.82 -16.08 2.05
C LEU A 141 2.84 -17.21 3.11
N HIS A 142 1.67 -17.55 3.66
CA HIS A 142 1.51 -18.68 4.58
C HIS A 142 1.69 -20.06 3.92
N HIS A 143 1.46 -20.16 2.62
CA HIS A 143 1.59 -21.40 1.85
C HIS A 143 2.93 -21.56 1.13
N ALA A 144 3.80 -20.55 1.18
CA ALA A 144 5.13 -20.62 0.59
C ALA A 144 5.96 -21.75 1.23
N LYS A 145 6.55 -22.61 0.39
CA LYS A 145 7.25 -23.83 0.82
C LYS A 145 8.70 -23.61 1.19
N ASN A 146 9.28 -22.50 0.74
CA ASN A 146 10.68 -22.13 0.96
C ASN A 146 10.82 -20.60 0.94
N ALA A 147 11.98 -20.10 1.37
CA ALA A 147 12.25 -18.67 1.41
C ALA A 147 12.25 -18.01 0.02
N GLY A 148 12.58 -18.73 -1.05
CA GLY A 148 12.51 -18.23 -2.42
C GLY A 148 11.07 -17.88 -2.83
N GLU A 149 10.12 -18.79 -2.58
CA GLU A 149 8.69 -18.55 -2.78
C GLU A 149 8.18 -17.39 -1.90
N GLN A 150 8.64 -17.30 -0.65
CA GLN A 150 8.32 -16.15 0.22
C GLN A 150 8.84 -14.83 -0.37
N ALA A 151 10.07 -14.81 -0.88
CA ALA A 151 10.66 -13.61 -1.44
C ALA A 151 9.84 -13.05 -2.61
N VAL A 152 9.31 -13.93 -3.48
CA VAL A 152 8.41 -13.54 -4.58
C VAL A 152 7.14 -12.90 -4.03
N VAL A 153 6.45 -13.57 -3.09
CA VAL A 153 5.21 -13.05 -2.50
C VAL A 153 5.44 -11.72 -1.77
N LEU A 154 6.56 -11.57 -1.06
CA LEU A 154 6.91 -10.34 -0.33
C LEU A 154 7.23 -9.19 -1.29
N LYS A 155 7.92 -9.45 -2.39
CA LYS A 155 8.17 -8.45 -3.44
C LYS A 155 6.85 -7.98 -4.05
N ASP A 156 5.97 -8.92 -4.33
CA ASP A 156 4.61 -8.69 -4.79
C ASP A 156 3.82 -7.84 -3.78
N MET A 157 3.89 -8.14 -2.48
CA MET A 157 3.27 -7.29 -1.45
C MET A 157 3.86 -5.87 -1.42
N GLY A 158 5.19 -5.74 -1.56
CA GLY A 158 5.86 -4.44 -1.64
C GLY A 158 5.30 -3.57 -2.76
N ALA A 159 5.09 -4.15 -3.95
CA ALA A 159 4.44 -3.47 -5.08
C ALA A 159 3.00 -3.05 -4.73
N LEU A 160 2.20 -3.93 -4.12
CA LEU A 160 0.84 -3.59 -3.68
C LEU A 160 0.82 -2.40 -2.71
N PHE A 161 1.76 -2.32 -1.77
CA PHE A 161 1.84 -1.23 -0.81
C PHE A 161 2.35 0.08 -1.42
N MET A 162 3.23 -0.01 -2.42
CA MET A 162 3.64 1.14 -3.22
C MET A 162 2.45 1.71 -4.00
N ASP A 163 1.73 0.85 -4.74
CA ASP A 163 0.54 1.24 -5.50
C ASP A 163 -0.50 1.88 -4.57
N ALA A 164 -0.69 1.31 -3.36
CA ALA A 164 -1.56 1.87 -2.34
C ALA A 164 -1.19 3.31 -1.93
N SER A 165 0.10 3.62 -1.83
CA SER A 165 0.58 4.96 -1.50
C SER A 165 0.35 5.95 -2.64
N GLU A 166 0.51 5.48 -3.89
CA GLU A 166 0.35 6.28 -5.12
C GLU A 166 -1.11 6.65 -5.37
N VAL A 167 -2.04 5.70 -5.22
CA VAL A 167 -3.48 5.94 -5.47
C VAL A 167 -4.18 6.66 -4.32
N THR A 168 -3.52 6.84 -3.17
CA THR A 168 -4.14 7.48 -2.01
C THR A 168 -4.25 9.00 -2.21
N PRO A 169 -5.47 9.58 -2.25
CA PRO A 169 -5.66 11.01 -2.46
C PRO A 169 -5.01 11.84 -1.35
N LYS A 170 -4.25 12.88 -1.75
CA LYS A 170 -3.54 13.76 -0.80
C LYS A 170 -4.35 15.01 -0.42
N ASP A 171 -5.30 15.38 -1.27
CA ASP A 171 -6.17 16.53 -1.09
C ASP A 171 -7.53 16.33 -1.78
N LYS A 172 -8.40 17.33 -1.64
CA LYS A 172 -9.76 17.33 -2.20
C LYS A 172 -9.78 17.35 -3.73
N ALA A 173 -8.81 18.01 -4.38
CA ALA A 173 -8.74 18.06 -5.83
C ALA A 173 -8.42 16.68 -6.38
N ALA A 174 -7.37 16.04 -5.85
CA ALA A 174 -7.00 14.66 -6.19
C ALA A 174 -8.15 13.66 -5.95
N PHE A 175 -8.90 13.83 -4.86
CA PHE A 175 -10.09 13.00 -4.61
C PHE A 175 -11.20 13.24 -5.64
N SER A 176 -11.36 14.45 -6.17
CA SER A 176 -12.43 14.76 -7.13
C SER A 176 -12.06 14.45 -8.58
N ASP A 177 -10.76 14.41 -8.89
CA ASP A 177 -10.22 14.08 -10.22
C ASP A 177 -10.38 12.60 -10.58
N HIS A 178 -10.66 11.76 -9.60
CA HIS A 178 -11.00 10.36 -9.79
C HIS A 178 -12.39 10.24 -10.44
N HIS A 179 -12.43 9.75 -11.67
CA HIS A 179 -13.63 9.74 -12.51
C HIS A 179 -14.52 8.53 -12.24
N ASP A 180 -15.84 8.74 -12.28
CA ASP A 180 -16.82 7.66 -12.32
C ASP A 180 -16.79 6.97 -13.69
N GLY A 181 -15.92 5.96 -13.83
CA GLY A 181 -15.94 5.07 -14.99
C GLY A 181 -17.35 4.50 -15.23
N ASP A 182 -17.74 4.40 -16.50
CA ASP A 182 -19.05 4.04 -17.02
C ASP A 182 -19.66 2.75 -16.43
N GLY A 183 -20.47 2.88 -15.38
CA GLY A 183 -21.52 1.90 -15.02
C GLY A 183 -21.14 0.46 -14.60
N GLY A 184 -19.96 -0.08 -14.91
CA GLY A 184 -19.54 -1.46 -14.59
C GLY A 184 -19.33 -1.70 -13.09
N GLN A 185 -20.20 -2.48 -12.45
CA GLN A 185 -20.14 -2.75 -11.00
C GLN A 185 -18.71 -3.10 -10.59
N CYS A 186 -18.25 -2.61 -9.43
CA CYS A 186 -17.04 -3.14 -8.85
C CYS A 186 -17.33 -4.64 -8.62
N GLN A 187 -16.87 -5.52 -9.48
CA GLN A 187 -16.86 -6.97 -9.27
C GLN A 187 -15.41 -7.35 -9.16
N ALA A 188 -15.04 -8.02 -8.06
CA ALA A 188 -13.75 -8.68 -8.01
C ALA A 188 -13.84 -9.79 -9.06
N THR A 189 -13.23 -9.60 -10.23
CA THR A 189 -13.14 -10.67 -11.21
C THR A 189 -12.36 -11.80 -10.54
N PRO A 190 -12.92 -13.02 -10.42
CA PRO A 190 -12.27 -14.11 -9.67
C PRO A 190 -10.92 -14.54 -10.26
N ASP A 191 -10.62 -14.14 -11.49
CA ASP A 191 -9.72 -14.86 -12.38
C ASP A 191 -8.60 -14.04 -13.04
N GLN A 192 -8.38 -12.79 -12.64
CA GLN A 192 -7.09 -12.13 -12.91
C GLN A 192 -6.06 -12.65 -11.91
N ALA A 193 -5.93 -13.98 -11.85
CA ALA A 193 -4.85 -14.66 -11.20
C ALA A 193 -3.54 -14.09 -11.74
N ILE A 194 -2.68 -13.68 -10.82
CA ILE A 194 -1.29 -13.33 -11.05
C ILE A 194 -0.77 -14.26 -12.14
N LYS A 195 -0.58 -13.71 -13.35
CA LYS A 195 0.07 -14.43 -14.43
C LYS A 195 1.44 -14.76 -13.87
N SER A 196 1.65 -16.02 -13.49
CA SER A 196 2.88 -16.48 -12.87
C SER A 196 4.01 -16.01 -13.79
N LEU A 197 4.86 -15.12 -13.28
CA LEU A 197 6.08 -14.76 -14.00
C LEU A 197 6.85 -16.08 -14.22
N PRO A 198 7.19 -16.43 -15.47
CA PRO A 198 7.92 -17.65 -15.78
C PRO A 198 9.33 -17.65 -15.17
#